data_AF-A0A527GIB5-F1
#
_entry.id   AF-A0A527GIB5-F1
#
_cell.length_a   1.000
_cell.length_b   1.000
_cell.length_c   1.000
_cell.angle_alpha   90.00
_cell.angle_beta   90.00
_cell.angle_gamma   90.00
#
_symmetry.space_group_name_H-M   'P 1'
#
loop_
_entity.id
_entity.type
_entity.pdbx_description
1 polymer ?
#
loop_
_entity_poly.entity_id
_entity_poly.type
_entity_poly.pdbx_seq_one_letter_code
_entity_poly.pdbx_strand_id
1 'polypeptide(L)'
;IIDTHFGLILAYVALNVPFTIWLIDGFFRQVPKDLAEAAQIDGCTRWQAFWQVEFPLAGPGIASAAIFAFLTCWNEFALASQLTRSVSA
;
A
#
# COMPACT_ATOMS: atom_id res chain seq x y z
N ILE A 1 -12.41 -1.87 22.27
CA ILE A 1 -12.60 -1.67 20.81
C ILE A 1 -12.92 -0.20 20.55
N ILE A 2 -13.91 0.36 21.25
CA ILE A 2 -13.93 1.81 21.53
C ILE A 2 -12.82 2.08 22.58
N ASP A 3 -12.00 3.11 22.37
CA ASP A 3 -10.84 3.53 23.20
C ASP A 3 -9.61 2.60 23.29
N THR A 4 -9.25 1.92 22.20
CA THR A 4 -7.96 1.20 22.15
C THR A 4 -7.23 1.56 20.86
N HIS A 5 -5.95 1.98 20.95
CA HIS A 5 -5.10 2.29 19.80
C HIS A 5 -5.15 1.20 18.73
N PHE A 6 -5.25 -0.06 19.16
CA PHE A 6 -5.39 -1.22 18.28
C PHE A 6 -6.69 -1.26 17.48
N GLY A 7 -7.82 -0.88 18.08
CA GLY A 7 -9.12 -0.83 17.38
C GLY A 7 -9.17 0.29 16.34
N LEU A 8 -8.52 1.41 16.64
CA LEU A 8 -8.35 2.51 15.70
C LEU A 8 -7.47 2.09 14.52
N ILE A 9 -6.31 1.47 14.78
CA ILE A 9 -5.41 0.94 13.73
C ILE A 9 -6.17 -0.04 12.81
N LEU A 10 -6.97 -0.95 13.37
CA LEU A 10 -7.73 -1.93 12.59
C LEU A 10 -8.76 -1.28 11.68
N ALA A 11 -9.48 -0.27 12.16
CA ALA A 11 -10.43 0.50 11.34
C ALA A 11 -9.71 1.30 10.23
N TYR A 12 -8.58 1.92 10.57
CA TYR A 12 -7.75 2.65 9.61
C TYR A 12 -7.21 1.75 8.51
N VAL A 13 -6.69 0.58 8.87
CA VAL A 13 -6.19 -0.43 7.94
C VAL A 13 -7.34 -0.94 7.07
N ALA A 14 -8.50 -1.28 7.65
CA ALA A 14 -9.63 -1.79 6.88
C ALA A 14 -10.13 -0.80 5.80
N LEU A 15 -10.09 0.51 6.07
CA LEU A 15 -10.51 1.53 5.12
C LEU A 15 -9.44 1.88 4.08
N ASN A 16 -8.16 1.91 4.46
CA ASN A 16 -7.07 2.34 3.57
C ASN A 16 -6.51 1.20 2.71
N VAL A 17 -6.50 -0.05 3.22
CA VAL A 17 -5.92 -1.21 2.53
C VAL A 17 -6.49 -1.43 1.13
N PRO A 18 -7.82 -1.38 0.88
CA PRO A 18 -8.37 -1.60 -0.46
C PRO A 18 -7.82 -0.60 -1.48
N PHE A 19 -7.72 0.67 -1.08
CA PHE A 19 -7.18 1.74 -1.92
C PHE A 19 -5.68 1.56 -2.16
N THR A 20 -4.91 1.24 -1.11
CA THR A 20 -3.47 0.98 -1.24
C THR A 20 -3.18 -0.23 -2.13
N ILE A 21 -3.97 -1.31 -2.02
CA ILE A 21 -3.86 -2.48 -2.90
C ILE A 21 -4.15 -2.10 -4.34
N TRP A 22 -5.25 -1.37 -4.59
CA TRP A 22 -5.60 -0.90 -5.94
C TRP A 22 -4.49 -0.03 -6.55
N LEU A 23 -3.90 0.86 -5.74
CA LEU A 23 -2.82 1.73 -6.17
C LEU A 23 -1.55 0.93 -6.52
N ILE A 24 -1.16 -0.04 -5.68
CA ILE A 24 -0.01 -0.91 -5.93
C ILE A 24 -0.25 -1.80 -7.17
N ASP A 25 -1.45 -2.36 -7.35
CA ASP A 25 -1.82 -3.13 -8.55
C ASP A 25 -1.65 -2.28 -9.83
N GLY A 26 -2.03 -1.00 -9.77
CA GLY A 26 -1.82 -0.05 -10.86
C GLY A 26 -0.35 0.16 -11.24
N PHE A 27 0.58 0.10 -10.27
CA PHE A 27 2.01 0.17 -10.54
C PHE A 27 2.56 -1.14 -11.08
N PHE A 28 2.15 -2.29 -10.53
CA PHE A 28 2.56 -3.59 -11.03
C PHE A 28 2.11 -3.83 -12.48
N ARG A 29 0.93 -3.32 -12.88
CA ARG A 29 0.45 -3.40 -14.27
C ARG A 29 1.27 -2.60 -15.28
N GLN A 30 1.99 -1.57 -14.82
CA GLN A 30 2.88 -0.80 -15.68
C GLN A 30 4.21 -1.51 -15.94
N VAL A 31 4.56 -2.52 -15.13
CA VAL A 31 5.75 -3.33 -15.33
C VAL A 31 5.54 -4.23 -16.56
N PRO A 32 6.39 -4.13 -17.60
CA PRO A 32 6.29 -4.97 -18.78
C PRO A 32 6.48 -6.45 -18.42
N LYS A 33 5.52 -7.31 -18.81
CA LYS A 33 5.59 -8.75 -18.55
C LYS A 33 6.76 -9.43 -19.26
N ASP A 34 7.17 -8.88 -20.40
CA ASP A 34 8.28 -9.36 -21.23
C ASP A 34 9.60 -9.43 -20.44
N LEU A 35 9.79 -8.59 -19.41
CA LEU A 35 10.98 -8.61 -18.56
C LEU A 35 11.05 -9.86 -17.68
N ALA A 36 9.90 -10.33 -17.18
CA ALA A 36 9.83 -11.54 -16.38
C ALA A 36 9.96 -12.80 -17.26
N GLU A 37 9.54 -12.73 -18.52
CA GLU A 37 9.75 -13.78 -19.51
C GLU A 37 11.22 -13.84 -19.94
N ALA A 38 11.88 -12.70 -20.16
CA ALA A 38 13.31 -12.63 -20.43
C ALA A 38 14.13 -13.23 -19.28
N ALA A 39 13.81 -12.90 -18.02
CA ALA A 39 14.48 -13.49 -16.86
C ALA A 39 14.28 -15.02 -16.78
N GLN A 40 13.12 -15.53 -17.18
CA GLN A 40 12.88 -16.98 -17.24
C GLN A 40 13.67 -17.66 -18.37
N ILE A 41 13.86 -16.99 -19.51
CA ILE A 41 14.73 -17.47 -20.60
C ILE A 41 16.18 -17.54 -20.13
N ASP A 42 16.61 -16.58 -19.31
CA ASP A 42 17.94 -16.55 -18.68
C ASP A 42 18.14 -17.61 -17.57
N GLY A 43 17.10 -18.41 -17.28
CA GLY A 43 17.16 -19.52 -16.33
C GLY A 43 16.66 -19.19 -14.93
N CYS A 44 16.09 -18.00 -14.69
CA CYS A 44 15.44 -17.71 -13.42
C CYS A 44 14.12 -18.49 -13.27
N THR A 45 13.88 -19.02 -12.08
CA THR A 45 12.55 -19.53 -11.72
C THR A 45 11.55 -18.37 -11.62
N ARG A 46 10.25 -18.65 -11.79
CA ARG A 46 9.20 -17.62 -11.71
C ARG A 46 9.19 -16.84 -10.39
N TRP A 47 9.58 -17.48 -9.29
CA TRP A 47 9.72 -16.81 -7.99
C TRP A 47 10.94 -15.89 -7.94
N GLN A 48 12.06 -16.29 -8.54
CA GLN A 48 13.24 -15.43 -8.69
C GLN A 48 12.94 -14.24 -9.60
N ALA A 49 12.27 -14.46 -10.74
CA ALA A 49 11.87 -13.39 -11.65
C ALA A 49 10.98 -12.34 -10.96
N PHE A 50 10.03 -12.77 -10.12
CA PHE A 50 9.21 -11.84 -9.32
C PHE A 50 10.07 -10.98 -8.38
N TRP A 51 10.89 -11.60 -7.53
CA TRP A 51 11.65 -10.86 -6.50
C TRP A 51 12.83 -10.06 -7.03
N GLN A 52 13.45 -10.52 -8.13
CA GLN A 52 14.66 -9.89 -8.68
C GLN A 52 14.36 -8.91 -9.81
N VAL A 53 13.22 -9.04 -10.50
CA VAL A 53 12.89 -8.20 -11.65
C VAL A 53 11.62 -7.41 -11.37
N GLU A 54 10.47 -8.06 -11.21
CA GLU A 54 9.18 -7.37 -11.11
C GLU A 54 9.07 -6.49 -9.87
N PHE A 55 9.46 -7.01 -8.69
CA PHE A 55 9.38 -6.32 -7.40
C PHE A 55 10.25 -5.05 -7.32
N PRO A 56 11.57 -5.09 -7.66
CA PRO A 56 12.38 -3.87 -7.65
C PRO A 56 11.98 -2.87 -8.74
N LEU A 57 11.47 -3.31 -9.89
CA LEU A 57 10.91 -2.39 -10.90
C LEU A 57 9.67 -1.67 -10.40
N ALA A 58 8.82 -2.37 -9.64
CA ALA A 58 7.66 -1.78 -8.99
C ALA A 58 8.04 -0.91 -7.76
N GLY A 59 9.27 -1.03 -7.25
CA GLY A 59 9.80 -0.31 -6.09
C GLY A 59 9.48 1.19 -6.03
N PRO A 60 9.79 2.01 -7.06
CA PRO A 60 9.42 3.43 -7.08
C PRO A 60 7.90 3.69 -7.04
N GLY A 61 7.10 2.80 -7.64
CA GLY A 61 5.64 2.86 -7.55
C GLY A 61 5.13 2.52 -6.15
N ILE A 62 5.68 1.48 -5.52
CA ILE A 62 5.37 1.11 -4.14
C ILE A 62 5.75 2.22 -3.17
N ALA A 63 6.90 2.88 -3.36
CA ALA A 63 7.31 4.04 -2.55
C ALA A 63 6.30 5.20 -2.68
N SER A 64 5.83 5.47 -3.88
CA SER A 64 4.79 6.49 -4.13
C SER A 64 3.48 6.12 -3.47
N ALA A 65 3.07 4.84 -3.55
CA ALA A 65 1.90 4.32 -2.87
C ALA A 65 1.99 4.38 -1.34
N ALA A 66 3.17 4.12 -0.78
CA ALA A 66 3.44 4.22 0.64
C ALA A 66 3.36 5.67 1.13
N ILE A 67 3.92 6.63 0.37
CA ILE A 67 3.80 8.06 0.68
C ILE A 67 2.34 8.49 0.63
N PHE A 68 1.58 8.07 -0.39
CA PHE A 68 0.17 8.41 -0.50
C PHE A 68 -0.64 7.82 0.66
N ALA A 69 -0.47 6.53 0.95
CA ALA A 69 -1.13 5.87 2.08
C ALA A 69 -0.77 6.52 3.43
N PHE A 70 0.49 6.90 3.62
CA PHE A 70 0.94 7.64 4.80
C PHE A 70 0.26 9.01 4.89
N LEU A 71 0.24 9.78 3.78
CA LEU A 71 -0.42 11.08 3.74
C LEU A 71 -1.92 10.96 3.98
N THR A 72 -2.59 9.94 3.45
CA THR A 72 -4.03 9.70 3.68
C THR A 72 -4.30 9.38 5.14
N CYS A 73 -3.56 8.44 5.73
CA CYS A 73 -3.66 8.12 7.17
C CYS A 73 -3.30 9.32 8.06
N TRP A 74 -2.38 10.19 7.63
CA TRP A 74 -1.99 11.39 8.36
C TRP A 74 -3.00 12.54 8.20
N ASN A 75 -3.63 12.69 7.03
CA ASN A 75 -4.70 13.69 6.79
C ASN A 75 -6.00 13.32 7.52
N GLU A 76 -6.17 12.03 7.80
CA GLU A 76 -7.15 11.48 8.72
C GLU A 76 -7.01 11.97 10.18
N PHE A 77 -6.14 12.95 10.45
CA PHE A 77 -6.23 13.79 11.65
C PHE A 77 -7.57 14.54 11.74
N ALA A 78 -8.26 14.79 10.62
CA ALA A 78 -9.58 15.41 10.63
C ALA A 78 -10.62 14.52 11.36
N LEU A 79 -10.59 13.21 11.17
CA LEU A 79 -11.53 12.27 11.81
C LEU A 79 -11.14 12.01 13.26
N ALA A 80 -9.84 11.94 13.57
CA ALA A 80 -9.34 11.95 14.94
C ALA A 80 -9.74 13.24 15.69
N SER A 81 -9.63 14.43 15.10
CA SER A 81 -10.02 15.68 15.76
C SER A 81 -11.55 15.87 15.86
N GLN A 82 -12.32 15.36 14.89
CA GLN A 82 -13.79 15.32 14.94
C GLN A 82 -14.29 14.38 16.05
N LEU A 83 -13.64 13.23 16.25
CA LEU A 83 -13.97 12.28 17.33
C LEU A 83 -13.45 12.74 18.69
N THR A 84 -12.32 13.46 18.76
CA THR A 84 -11.72 13.94 20.02
C THR A 84 -12.25 15.31 20.44
N ARG A 85 -13.09 15.98 19.64
CA ARG A 85 -13.97 17.04 20.16
C ARG A 85 -14.99 16.35 21.07
N SER A 86 -14.65 16.22 22.36
CA SER A 86 -15.66 16.03 23.38
C SER A 86 -16.70 17.12 23.16
N VAL A 87 -17.94 16.72 22.88
CA VAL A 87 -19.09 17.58 23.17
C VAL A 87 -19.11 17.68 24.69
N SER A 88 -18.29 18.58 25.23
CA SER A 88 -18.45 19.12 26.58
C SER A 88 -19.67 20.02 26.51
N ALA A 89 -20.84 19.39 26.64
CA ALA A 89 -22.06 20.05 27.08
C ALA A 89 -22.00 20.22 28.60
#